data_AF-A0A935W4C3-F1
#
_entry.id   AF-A0A935W4C3-F1
#
_cell.length_a   1.000
_cell.length_b   1.000
_cell.length_c   1.000
_cell.angle_alpha   90.00
_cell.angle_beta   90.00
_cell.angle_gamma   90.00
#
_symmetry.space_group_name_H-M   'P 1'
#
loop_
_entity.id
_entity.type
_entity.pdbx_description
1 polymer ?
#
loop_
_entity_poly.entity_id
_entity_poly.type
_entity_poly.pdbx_seq_one_letter_code
_entity_poly.pdbx_strand_id
1 'polypeptide(L)' 'MSKEWKNAYILAEKPVSKAMHKLRDVIRRIAMLGGFLARKRDGEPSVKTLWLGFQRIRIFFQGLGHMRKIHAK' A
#
# COMPACT_ATOMS: atom_id res chain seq x y z
N MET A 1 9.40 7.79 -4.87
CA MET A 1 9.56 6.37 -5.24
C MET A 1 10.09 5.48 -4.11
N SER A 2 11.13 5.83 -3.33
CA SER A 2 11.70 4.88 -2.33
C SER A 2 10.92 4.70 -1.01
N LYS A 3 10.02 5.63 -0.66
CA LYS A 3 9.23 5.58 0.60
C LYS A 3 7.83 4.97 0.42
N GLU A 4 7.23 5.08 -0.76
CA GLU A 4 5.82 4.69 -0.95
C GLU A 4 5.57 3.18 -0.81
N TRP A 5 6.56 2.32 -1.07
CA TRP A 5 6.39 0.88 -0.91
C TRP A 5 6.42 0.43 0.55
N LYS A 6 7.30 1.01 1.40
CA LYS A 6 7.37 0.70 2.84
C LYS A 6 6.06 1.04 3.54
N ASN A 7 5.47 2.14 3.11
CA ASN A 7 4.21 2.67 3.54
C ASN A 7 3.01 1.72 3.29
N ALA A 8 3.01 0.98 2.18
CA ALA A 8 1.98 -0.02 1.89
C ALA A 8 2.03 -1.23 2.85
N TYR A 9 3.21 -1.56 3.40
CA TYR A 9 3.35 -2.65 4.38
C TYR A 9 2.85 -2.26 5.77
N ILE A 10 3.12 -1.02 6.19
CA ILE A 10 2.63 -0.46 7.45
C ILE A 10 1.10 -0.44 7.46
N LEU A 11 0.48 0.02 6.38
CA LEU A 11 -0.99 0.05 6.24
C LEU A 11 -1.62 -1.35 6.18
N ALA A 12 -0.86 -2.36 5.76
CA ALA A 12 -1.31 -3.74 5.71
C ALA A 12 -1.06 -4.52 7.02
N GLU A 13 -0.62 -3.86 8.10
CA GLU A 13 -0.27 -4.45 9.41
C GLU A 13 0.68 -5.66 9.32
N LYS A 14 1.49 -5.74 8.25
CA LYS A 14 2.45 -6.84 8.04
C LYS A 14 3.86 -6.37 8.35
N PRO A 15 4.70 -7.22 8.98
CA PRO A 15 6.10 -6.89 9.21
C PRO A 15 6.77 -6.57 7.87
N VAL A 16 7.45 -5.42 7.83
CA VAL A 16 8.26 -5.03 6.67
C VAL A 16 9.46 -5.96 6.65
N SER A 17 9.44 -6.96 5.77
CA SER A 17 10.60 -7.84 5.60
C SER A 17 11.79 -7.01 5.12
N LYS A 18 12.98 -7.26 5.70
CA LYS A 18 14.24 -6.66 5.24
C LYS A 18 14.63 -7.12 3.82
N ALA A 19 14.05 -8.22 3.32
CA ALA A 19 14.28 -8.70 1.97
C ALA A 19 13.56 -7.81 0.95
N MET A 20 14.28 -7.41 -0.11
CA MET A 20 13.69 -6.60 -1.18
C MET A 20 12.52 -7.35 -1.80
N HIS A 21 11.31 -6.81 -1.61
CA HIS A 21 10.10 -7.39 -2.18
C HIS A 21 10.15 -7.27 -3.70
N LYS A 22 9.79 -8.33 -4.42
CA LYS A 22 9.69 -8.27 -5.88
C LYS A 22 8.67 -7.18 -6.23
N LEU A 23 8.95 -6.39 -7.27
CA LEU A 23 8.05 -5.33 -7.74
C LEU A 23 6.61 -5.82 -7.88
N ARG A 24 6.45 -7.05 -8.39
CA ARG A 24 5.19 -7.77 -8.53
C ARG A 24 4.40 -7.91 -7.22
N ASP A 25 5.08 -8.15 -6.10
CA ASP A 25 4.45 -8.31 -4.79
C ASP A 25 4.00 -6.97 -4.22
N VAL A 26 4.78 -5.92 -4.47
CA VAL A 26 4.42 -4.54 -4.10
C VAL A 26 3.19 -4.09 -4.88
N ILE A 27 3.17 -4.30 -6.20
CA ILE A 27 2.03 -3.96 -7.06
C ILE A 27 0.77 -4.70 -6.61
N ARG A 28 0.88 -6.00 -6.32
CA ARG A 28 -0.27 -6.78 -5.82
C ARG A 28 -0.78 -6.26 -4.49
N ARG A 29 0.12 -5.92 -3.55
CA ARG A 29 -0.29 -5.36 -2.25
C ARG A 29 -1.04 -4.05 -2.39
N ILE A 30 -0.57 -3.17 -3.27
CA ILE A 30 -1.29 -1.91 -3.55
C ILE A 30 -2.66 -2.24 -4.14
N ALA A 31 -2.74 -3.14 -5.13
CA ALA A 31 -4.02 -3.54 -5.70
C ALA A 31 -4.96 -4.23 -4.68
N MET A 32 -4.43 -4.99 -3.72
CA MET A 32 -5.22 -5.62 -2.65
C MET A 32 -5.90 -4.56 -1.78
N LEU A 33 -5.20 -3.46 -1.48
CA LEU A 33 -5.81 -2.32 -0.82
C LEU A 33 -6.97 -1.73 -1.63
N GLY A 34 -6.97 -1.87 -2.96
CA GLY A 34 -8.07 -1.45 -3.83
C GLY A 34 -9.10 -2.53 -4.16
N GLY A 35 -9.06 -3.70 -3.49
CA GLY A 35 -10.04 -4.79 -3.65
C GLY A 35 -9.57 -6.00 -4.47
N PHE A 36 -8.30 -6.08 -4.86
CA PHE A 36 -7.75 -7.28 -5.51
C PHE A 36 -7.62 -8.42 -4.49
N LEU A 37 -8.13 -9.61 -4.82
CA LEU A 37 -8.14 -10.74 -3.87
C LEU A 37 -6.79 -11.48 -3.79
N ALA A 38 -6.00 -11.47 -4.86
CA ALA A 38 -4.69 -12.13 -4.95
C ALA A 38 -4.72 -13.65 -4.66
N ARG A 39 -5.76 -14.38 -5.09
CA ARG A 39 -5.82 -15.84 -4.98
C ARG A 39 -4.87 -16.53 -5.96
N LYS A 40 -4.60 -17.81 -5.72
CA LYS A 40 -3.79 -18.64 -6.61
C LYS A 40 -4.45 -18.66 -7.99
N ARG A 41 -3.72 -18.21 -9.02
CA ARG A 41 -4.14 -18.08 -10.43
C ARG A 41 -5.03 -16.87 -10.79
N ASP A 42 -5.20 -15.88 -9.91
CA ASP A 42 -5.96 -14.65 -10.26
C ASP A 42 -5.27 -13.78 -11.34
N GLY A 43 -4.04 -14.10 -11.76
CA GLY A 43 -3.31 -13.28 -12.74
C GLY A 43 -2.88 -11.94 -12.15
N GLU A 44 -2.60 -10.96 -13.01
CA GLU A 44 -2.18 -9.61 -12.60
C GLU A 44 -3.38 -8.70 -12.27
N PRO A 45 -3.24 -7.75 -11.32
CA PRO A 45 -4.32 -6.87 -10.92
C PRO A 45 -4.74 -5.90 -12.03
N SER A 46 -6.02 -5.53 -12.04
CA SER A 46 -6.56 -4.51 -12.94
C SER A 46 -6.07 -3.09 -12.59
N VAL A 47 -6.06 -2.19 -13.58
CA VAL A 47 -5.71 -0.77 -13.40
C VAL A 47 -6.62 -0.10 -12.37
N LYS A 48 -7.92 -0.43 -12.35
CA LYS A 48 -8.89 0.09 -11.39
C LYS A 48 -8.53 -0.26 -9.95
N THR A 49 -8.24 -1.54 -9.68
CA THR A 49 -7.84 -2.00 -8.34
C THR A 49 -6.52 -1.37 -7.90
N LEU A 50 -5.58 -1.14 -8.83
CA LEU A 50 -4.33 -0.47 -8.52
C LEU A 50 -4.53 1.00 -8.16
N TRP A 51 -5.31 1.73 -8.96
CA TRP A 51 -5.64 3.14 -8.73
C TRP A 51 -6.34 3.35 -7.39
N LEU A 52 -7.37 2.55 -7.08
CA LEU A 52 -8.09 2.62 -5.82
C LEU A 52 -7.17 2.35 -4.62
N GLY A 53 -6.26 1.38 -4.75
CA GLY A 53 -5.24 1.08 -3.75
C GLY A 53 -4.31 2.26 -3.50
N PHE A 54 -3.82 2.91 -4.56
CA PHE A 54 -2.99 4.10 -4.46
C PHE A 54 -3.73 5.28 -3.81
N GLN A 55 -4.99 5.53 -4.16
CA GLN A 55 -5.79 6.59 -3.54
C GLN A 55 -5.93 6.37 -2.02
N ARG A 56 -6.21 5.13 -1.60
CA ARG A 56 -6.32 4.78 -0.17
C ARG A 56 -5.03 5.03 0.59
N ILE A 57 -3.89 4.65 0.02
CA ILE A 57 -2.57 4.98 0.57
C ILE A 57 -2.42 6.50 0.71
N ARG A 58 -2.71 7.27 -0.34
CA ARG A 58 -2.54 8.73 -0.33
C ARG A 58 -3.40 9.44 0.72
N ILE A 59 -4.64 9.00 0.91
CA ILE A 59 -5.55 9.56 1.93
C ILE A 59 -5.02 9.24 3.34
N PHE A 60 -4.58 7.99 3.56
CA PHE A 60 -4.00 7.59 4.84
C PHE A 60 -2.77 8.44 5.22
N PHE A 61 -1.85 8.68 4.28
CA PHE A 61 -0.68 9.53 4.54
C PHE A 61 -1.01 10.98 4.86
N GLN A 62 -2.04 11.54 4.21
CA GLN A 62 -2.50 12.89 4.54
C GLN A 62 -3.05 12.94 5.96
N GLY A 63 -3.86 11.95 6.35
CA GLY A 63 -4.37 11.83 7.72
C GLY A 63 -3.25 11.70 8.76
N LEU A 64 -2.27 10.81 8.53
CA LEU A 64 -1.09 10.68 9.40
C LEU A 64 -0.30 11.98 9.52
N GLY A 65 -0.09 12.67 8.40
CA GLY A 65 0.60 13.96 8.39
C GLY A 65 -0.13 15.02 9.21
N HIS A 66 -1.47 15.03 9.16
CA HIS A 66 -2.30 15.92 9.96
C HIS A 66 -2.25 15.56 11.46
N MET A 67 -2.38 14.27 11.80
CA MET A 67 -2.30 13.81 13.20
C MET A 67 -0.93 14.12 13.83
N ARG A 68 0.17 13.95 13.09
CA ARG A 68 1.51 14.32 13.56
C ARG A 68 1.63 15.81 13.84
N LYS A 69 0.95 16.68 13.08
CA LYS A 69 0.93 18.13 13.35
C LYS A 69 0.12 18.47 14.59
N ILE A 70 -0.97 17.75 14.86
CA ILE A 70 -1.80 17.94 16.05
C ILE A 70 -1.06 17.49 17.32
N HIS A 71 -0.39 16.33 17.28
CA HIS A 71 0.33 15.76 18.44
C HIS A 71 1.76 16.28 18.64
N ALA A 72 2.27 17.11 17.73
CA ALA A 72 3.57 17.77 17.91
C ALA A 72 3.46 19.11 18.66
N LYS A 73 2.35 19.33 19.36
CA LYS A 73 2.09 20.47 20.24
C LYS A 73 2.17 20.04 21.70
#